data_AF-A0A4U6AMT9-F1
#
_entry.id   AF-A0A4U6AMT9-F1
#
_cell.length_a   1.000
_cell.length_b   1.000
_cell.length_c   1.000
_cell.angle_alpha   90.00
_cell.angle_beta   90.00
_cell.angle_gamma   90.00
#
_symmetry.space_group_name_H-M   'P 1'
#
loop_
_entity.id
_entity.type
_entity.pdbx_description
1 polymer ?
#
loop_
_entity_poly.entity_id
_entity_poly.type
_entity_poly.pdbx_seq_one_letter_code
_entity_poly.pdbx_strand_id
1 'polypeptide(L)'
;MKMSSSCIWCGSQSFSKSIEHVLPDALGCPPSFVLTDCVCRPCNNGLAGIDQALLKQFEIMTFVKGVRRKKGRPPSVEAWPSLRGRSTSGGPELFVNAGRGEMDAWGKTLRPSRASNGITETAFERNGEHATIKFTQTFGNDPKFVRALYKVAISSLAFHSGSELVCNPLFDAARQFVLNGSGRFEVLMFTRGEPTVHEFPPPRSYGDGACWLVSFKIFGIEFVADLDERQQALGKLTSALVMQANRGWTKLPLRNG
;
A
#
# COMPACT_ATOMS: atom_id res chain seq x y z
N MET A 1 -8.52 35.73 -5.83
CA MET A 1 -8.19 34.87 -6.99
C MET A 1 -7.98 33.45 -6.49
N LYS A 2 -8.63 32.43 -7.08
CA LYS A 2 -8.26 31.04 -6.81
C LYS A 2 -6.88 30.81 -7.45
N MET A 3 -5.84 30.59 -6.64
CA MET A 3 -4.55 30.15 -7.19
C MET A 3 -4.77 28.82 -7.91
N SER A 4 -4.29 28.73 -9.16
CA SER A 4 -4.30 27.47 -9.90
C SER A 4 -3.41 26.46 -9.17
N SER A 5 -4.00 25.37 -8.68
CA SER A 5 -3.26 24.30 -8.02
C SER A 5 -2.30 23.63 -9.01
N SER A 6 -1.00 23.65 -8.70
CA SER A 6 -0.01 22.83 -9.39
C SER A 6 -0.29 21.33 -9.18
N CYS A 7 0.18 20.50 -10.10
CA CYS A 7 0.15 19.04 -9.92
C CYS A 7 1.07 18.66 -8.75
N ILE A 8 0.55 17.98 -7.73
CA ILE A 8 1.33 17.59 -6.53
C ILE A 8 2.48 16.63 -6.82
N TRP A 9 2.55 16.06 -8.02
CA TRP A 9 3.61 15.12 -8.40
C TRP A 9 4.71 15.79 -9.21
N CYS A 10 4.35 16.47 -10.31
CA CYS A 10 5.31 17.05 -11.24
C CYS A 10 5.45 18.57 -11.15
N GLY A 11 4.65 19.25 -10.31
CA GLY A 11 4.68 20.70 -10.16
C GLY A 11 4.09 21.50 -11.32
N SER A 12 3.64 20.86 -12.41
CA SER A 12 3.05 21.57 -13.56
C SER A 12 1.85 22.41 -13.14
N GLN A 13 1.81 23.67 -13.59
CA GLN A 13 0.72 24.62 -13.32
C GLN A 13 -0.43 24.52 -14.33
N SER A 14 -0.17 23.98 -15.52
CA SER A 14 -1.16 23.83 -16.59
C SER A 14 -1.28 22.36 -16.98
N PHE A 15 -2.41 21.76 -16.65
CA PHE A 15 -2.65 20.35 -16.92
C PHE A 15 -4.14 19.97 -16.97
N SER A 16 -4.42 18.85 -17.64
CA SER A 16 -5.71 18.17 -17.55
C SER A 16 -5.82 17.48 -16.20
N LYS A 17 -6.75 17.98 -15.36
CA LYS A 17 -7.03 17.46 -14.03
C LYS A 17 -7.51 16.02 -14.08
N SER A 18 -7.15 15.24 -13.08
CA SER A 18 -7.54 13.85 -12.93
C SER A 18 -7.88 13.56 -11.47
N ILE A 19 -8.98 12.84 -11.24
CA ILE A 19 -9.35 12.38 -9.90
C ILE A 19 -8.36 11.30 -9.47
N GLU A 20 -7.62 11.59 -8.41
CA GLU A 20 -6.66 10.69 -7.79
C GLU A 20 -7.26 10.15 -6.48
N HIS A 21 -7.24 8.84 -6.27
CA HIS A 21 -7.63 8.30 -4.97
C HIS A 21 -6.40 8.25 -4.06
N VAL A 22 -6.51 8.75 -2.83
CA VAL A 22 -5.38 8.75 -1.89
C VAL A 22 -4.93 7.33 -1.61
N LEU A 23 -5.88 6.43 -1.35
CA LEU A 23 -5.72 4.98 -1.36
C LEU A 23 -6.30 4.42 -2.67
N PRO A 24 -5.71 3.42 -3.34
CA PRO A 24 -6.34 2.78 -4.49
C PRO A 24 -7.77 2.31 -4.20
N ASP A 25 -8.71 2.61 -5.11
CA ASP A 25 -10.13 2.23 -5.01
C ASP A 25 -10.32 0.73 -4.75
N ALA A 26 -9.48 -0.12 -5.37
CA ALA A 26 -9.49 -1.57 -5.19
C ALA A 26 -9.13 -2.04 -3.75
N LEU A 27 -8.63 -1.14 -2.90
CA LEU A 27 -8.37 -1.38 -1.48
C LEU A 27 -9.50 -0.84 -0.58
N GLY A 28 -10.62 -0.39 -1.15
CA GLY A 28 -11.75 0.14 -0.37
C GLY A 28 -11.58 1.59 0.03
N CYS A 29 -11.02 2.42 -0.86
CA CYS A 29 -10.87 3.85 -0.62
C CYS A 29 -12.24 4.52 -0.38
N PRO A 30 -12.42 5.29 0.70
CA PRO A 30 -13.66 6.03 0.91
C PRO A 30 -13.94 6.99 -0.27
N PRO A 31 -15.20 7.15 -0.72
CA PRO A 31 -15.52 7.99 -1.88
C PRO A 31 -15.08 9.45 -1.74
N SER A 32 -15.02 9.97 -0.52
CA SER A 32 -14.55 11.33 -0.23
C SER A 32 -13.03 11.45 -0.15
N PHE A 33 -12.28 10.35 -0.11
CA PHE A 33 -10.84 10.35 0.11
C PHE A 33 -10.06 10.40 -1.22
N VAL A 34 -10.37 11.45 -1.98
CA VAL A 34 -9.88 11.69 -3.34
C VAL A 34 -9.37 13.12 -3.50
N LEU A 35 -8.39 13.31 -4.37
CA LEU A 35 -7.88 14.60 -4.81
C LEU A 35 -8.46 14.90 -6.21
N THR A 36 -9.14 16.03 -6.37
CA THR A 36 -9.93 16.28 -7.59
C THR A 36 -9.29 17.30 -8.54
N ASP A 37 -8.41 18.17 -8.04
CA ASP A 37 -7.95 19.34 -8.78
C ASP A 37 -6.44 19.59 -8.71
N CYS A 38 -5.66 18.70 -8.10
CA CYS A 38 -4.22 18.87 -7.92
C CYS A 38 -3.37 17.73 -8.48
N VAL A 39 -3.94 16.88 -9.35
CA VAL A 39 -3.20 15.79 -10.01
C VAL A 39 -3.44 15.84 -11.52
N CYS A 40 -2.36 15.80 -12.30
CA CYS A 40 -2.46 15.73 -13.74
C CYS A 40 -2.70 14.29 -14.22
N ARG A 41 -3.44 14.16 -15.33
CA ARG A 41 -3.71 12.86 -15.97
C ARG A 41 -2.43 12.05 -16.27
N PRO A 42 -1.32 12.64 -16.80
CA PRO A 42 -0.09 11.90 -17.02
C PRO A 42 0.49 11.26 -15.75
N CYS A 43 0.56 12.01 -14.63
CA CYS A 43 1.08 11.47 -13.37
C CYS A 43 0.15 10.39 -12.79
N ASN A 44 -1.17 10.61 -12.74
CA ASN A 44 -2.12 9.60 -12.27
C ASN A 44 -1.95 8.29 -13.04
N ASN A 45 -1.96 8.36 -14.38
CA ASN A 45 -1.77 7.19 -15.23
C ASN A 45 -0.39 6.53 -15.03
N GLY A 46 0.68 7.33 -14.90
CA GLY A 46 2.04 6.84 -14.68
C GLY A 46 2.24 6.11 -13.35
N LEU A 47 1.44 6.46 -12.33
CA LEU A 47 1.49 5.85 -11.00
C LEU A 47 0.65 4.56 -10.88
N ALA A 48 -0.10 4.17 -11.92
CA ALA A 48 -0.94 2.96 -11.88
C ALA A 48 -0.14 1.70 -11.54
N GLY A 49 1.10 1.58 -12.02
CA GLY A 49 1.96 0.42 -11.71
C GLY A 49 2.38 0.33 -10.24
N ILE A 50 2.41 1.46 -9.54
CA ILE A 50 2.73 1.53 -8.10
C ILE A 50 1.47 1.17 -7.28
N ASP A 51 0.30 1.64 -7.71
CA ASP A 51 -0.98 1.22 -7.11
C ASP A 51 -1.22 -0.28 -7.22
N GLN A 52 -0.86 -0.89 -8.35
CA GLN A 52 -0.92 -2.35 -8.50
C GLN A 52 0.05 -3.07 -7.56
N ALA A 53 1.23 -2.52 -7.31
CA ALA A 53 2.18 -3.10 -6.36
C ALA A 53 1.64 -3.06 -4.91
N LEU A 54 0.95 -1.98 -4.53
CA LEU A 54 0.24 -1.89 -3.25
C LEU A 54 -0.90 -2.92 -3.18
N LEU A 55 -1.76 -2.93 -4.21
CA LEU A 55 -2.91 -3.84 -4.28
C LEU A 55 -2.48 -5.31 -4.16
N LYS A 56 -1.41 -5.71 -4.85
CA LYS A 56 -0.88 -7.07 -4.80
C LYS A 56 -0.64 -7.54 -3.36
N GLN A 57 -0.05 -6.69 -2.51
CA GLN A 57 0.26 -7.05 -1.12
C GLN A 57 -0.99 -7.26 -0.26
N PHE A 58 -2.11 -6.63 -0.61
CA PHE A 58 -3.37 -6.71 0.12
C PHE A 58 -4.47 -7.49 -0.62
N GLU A 59 -4.14 -8.15 -1.73
CA GLU A 59 -5.14 -8.78 -2.62
C GLU A 59 -5.97 -9.84 -1.88
N ILE A 60 -5.32 -10.66 -1.04
CA ILE A 60 -6.00 -11.69 -0.25
C ILE A 60 -6.94 -11.03 0.78
N MET A 61 -6.51 -9.96 1.44
CA MET A 61 -7.34 -9.24 2.42
C MET A 61 -8.57 -8.61 1.76
N THR A 62 -8.40 -7.95 0.61
CA THR A 62 -9.53 -7.38 -0.15
C THR A 62 -10.51 -8.46 -0.61
N PHE A 63 -10.01 -9.63 -1.01
CA PHE A 63 -10.83 -10.78 -1.39
C PHE A 63 -11.65 -11.32 -0.23
N VAL A 64 -11.01 -11.62 0.91
CA VAL A 64 -11.67 -12.13 2.12
C VAL A 64 -12.70 -11.14 2.65
N LYS A 65 -12.44 -9.84 2.54
CA LYS A 65 -13.34 -8.77 2.98
C LYS A 65 -14.41 -8.40 1.95
N GLY A 66 -14.41 -9.00 0.76
CA GLY A 66 -15.41 -8.71 -0.27
C GLY A 66 -15.30 -7.29 -0.85
N VAL A 67 -14.14 -6.64 -0.75
CA VAL A 67 -13.94 -5.26 -1.22
C VAL A 67 -14.11 -5.21 -2.74
N ARG A 68 -15.11 -4.47 -3.18
CA ARG A 68 -15.44 -4.36 -4.61
C ARG A 68 -14.36 -3.56 -5.33
N ARG A 69 -14.00 -4.02 -6.52
CA ARG A 69 -13.11 -3.31 -7.45
C ARG A 69 -13.91 -2.25 -8.22
N LYS A 70 -13.18 -1.41 -8.95
CA LYS A 70 -13.72 -0.37 -9.83
C LYS A 70 -14.92 -0.87 -10.66
N LYS A 71 -15.98 -0.06 -10.70
CA LYS A 71 -17.30 -0.39 -11.31
C LYS A 71 -18.05 -1.54 -10.62
N GLY A 72 -17.83 -1.76 -9.33
CA GLY A 72 -18.53 -2.79 -8.55
C GLY A 72 -18.12 -4.23 -8.88
N ARG A 73 -17.02 -4.43 -9.60
CA ARG A 73 -16.52 -5.77 -9.94
C ARG A 73 -16.18 -6.53 -8.64
N PRO A 74 -16.49 -7.84 -8.55
CA PRO A 74 -16.10 -8.64 -7.40
C PRO A 74 -14.57 -8.66 -7.23
N PRO A 75 -14.06 -8.81 -5.99
CA PRO A 75 -12.65 -9.06 -5.79
C PRO A 75 -12.25 -10.43 -6.34
N SER A 76 -10.97 -10.55 -6.66
CA SER A 76 -10.33 -11.79 -7.07
C SER A 76 -8.90 -11.83 -6.52
N VAL A 77 -8.28 -13.01 -6.52
CA VAL A 77 -6.86 -13.20 -6.21
C VAL A 77 -6.16 -13.74 -7.45
N GLU A 78 -5.25 -12.95 -8.01
CA GLU A 78 -4.66 -13.16 -9.33
C GLU A 78 -3.14 -12.96 -9.32
N ALA A 79 -2.62 -12.19 -8.37
CA ALA A 79 -1.25 -11.69 -8.38
C ALA A 79 -0.24 -12.69 -7.77
N TRP A 80 -0.72 -13.78 -7.19
CA TRP A 80 0.08 -14.77 -6.46
C TRP A 80 0.16 -16.07 -7.25
N PRO A 81 1.37 -16.56 -7.63
CA PRO A 81 1.51 -17.78 -8.43
C PRO A 81 0.92 -19.03 -7.79
N SER A 82 0.78 -19.04 -6.46
CA SER A 82 0.31 -20.20 -5.69
C SER A 82 -1.14 -20.09 -5.24
N LEU A 83 -1.83 -18.98 -5.55
CA LEU A 83 -3.19 -18.72 -5.11
C LEU A 83 -4.07 -18.31 -6.28
N ARG A 84 -5.36 -18.63 -6.18
CA ARG A 84 -6.39 -18.14 -7.09
C ARG A 84 -7.68 -17.92 -6.36
N GLY A 85 -8.30 -16.76 -6.52
CA GLY A 85 -9.54 -16.42 -5.82
C GLY A 85 -10.56 -15.83 -6.78
N ARG A 86 -11.82 -16.26 -6.70
CA ARG A 86 -12.94 -15.65 -7.46
C ARG A 86 -14.20 -15.59 -6.61
N SER A 87 -15.09 -14.67 -6.91
CA SER A 87 -16.44 -14.65 -6.33
C SER A 87 -17.42 -15.28 -7.31
N THR A 88 -18.17 -16.30 -6.88
CA THR A 88 -19.24 -16.95 -7.66
C THR A 88 -20.60 -16.67 -7.02
N SER A 89 -21.69 -17.17 -7.62
CA SER A 89 -23.02 -17.12 -6.99
C SER A 89 -23.08 -17.91 -5.68
N GLY A 90 -22.21 -18.91 -5.50
CA GLY A 90 -22.09 -19.70 -4.27
C GLY A 90 -21.19 -19.08 -3.20
N GLY A 91 -20.63 -17.89 -3.45
CA GLY A 91 -19.72 -17.21 -2.53
C GLY A 91 -18.27 -17.16 -3.03
N PRO A 92 -17.32 -16.76 -2.15
CA PRO A 92 -15.90 -16.71 -2.50
C PRO A 92 -15.30 -18.12 -2.58
N GLU A 93 -14.59 -18.40 -3.68
CA GLU A 93 -13.80 -19.61 -3.86
C GLU A 93 -12.32 -19.25 -3.86
N LEU A 94 -11.51 -19.95 -3.07
CA LEU A 94 -10.05 -19.77 -3.00
C LEU A 94 -9.35 -21.10 -3.21
N PHE A 95 -8.45 -21.15 -4.19
CA PHE A 95 -7.57 -22.26 -4.48
C PHE A 95 -6.16 -21.92 -4.00
N VAL A 96 -5.53 -22.88 -3.32
CA VAL A 96 -4.18 -22.75 -2.77
C VAL A 96 -3.37 -23.98 -3.18
N ASN A 97 -2.25 -23.77 -3.88
CA ASN A 97 -1.34 -24.86 -4.21
C ASN A 97 -0.36 -25.13 -3.06
N ALA A 98 -0.78 -25.97 -2.12
CA ALA A 98 0.06 -26.49 -1.04
C ALA A 98 0.87 -27.75 -1.43
N GLY A 99 0.72 -28.23 -2.67
CA GLY A 99 1.37 -29.44 -3.18
C GLY A 99 2.80 -29.21 -3.65
N ARG A 100 3.45 -30.27 -4.13
CA ARG A 100 4.82 -30.23 -4.67
C ARG A 100 4.89 -29.90 -6.16
N GLY A 101 3.81 -30.12 -6.90
CA GLY A 101 3.73 -29.93 -8.36
C GLY A 101 2.86 -28.74 -8.75
N GLU A 102 2.90 -28.40 -10.03
CA GLU A 102 1.95 -27.46 -10.60
C GLU A 102 0.53 -28.04 -10.59
N MET A 103 -0.48 -27.18 -10.48
CA MET A 103 -1.89 -27.57 -10.51
C MET A 103 -2.68 -26.61 -11.41
N ASP A 104 -3.77 -27.07 -12.02
CA ASP A 104 -4.70 -26.16 -12.67
C ASP A 104 -5.75 -25.64 -11.67
N ALA A 105 -6.04 -24.34 -11.74
CA ALA A 105 -7.22 -23.75 -11.12
C ALA A 105 -7.89 -22.81 -12.12
N TRP A 106 -9.01 -23.27 -12.68
CA TRP A 106 -9.84 -22.51 -13.63
C TRP A 106 -9.07 -22.13 -14.91
N GLY A 107 -8.31 -23.06 -15.48
CA GLY A 107 -7.53 -22.84 -16.70
C GLY A 107 -6.28 -21.99 -16.48
N LYS A 108 -5.78 -21.93 -15.23
CA LYS A 108 -4.55 -21.25 -14.84
C LYS A 108 -3.67 -22.19 -14.03
N THR A 109 -2.42 -22.31 -14.46
CA THR A 109 -1.39 -23.05 -13.73
C THR A 109 -0.99 -22.32 -12.46
N LEU A 110 -1.22 -22.95 -11.31
CA LEU A 110 -0.72 -22.54 -10.00
C LEU A 110 0.59 -23.26 -9.68
N ARG A 111 1.58 -22.51 -9.25
CA ARG A 111 2.87 -23.03 -8.79
C ARG A 111 2.83 -23.41 -7.31
N PRO A 112 3.62 -24.40 -6.86
CA PRO A 112 3.75 -24.75 -5.45
C PRO A 112 4.03 -23.54 -4.55
N SER A 113 3.44 -23.51 -3.36
CA SER A 113 3.74 -22.50 -2.35
C SER A 113 5.18 -22.64 -1.87
N ARG A 114 6.00 -21.61 -2.08
CA ARG A 114 7.40 -21.50 -1.68
C ARG A 114 7.84 -20.04 -1.65
N ALA A 115 8.96 -19.75 -1.00
CA ALA A 115 9.45 -18.38 -0.80
C ALA A 115 9.59 -17.58 -2.10
N SER A 116 10.08 -18.21 -3.18
CA SER A 116 10.22 -17.55 -4.50
C SER A 116 8.88 -17.20 -5.18
N ASN A 117 7.76 -17.76 -4.71
CA ASN A 117 6.40 -17.44 -5.16
C ASN A 117 5.66 -16.53 -4.16
N GLY A 118 6.30 -16.12 -3.07
CA GLY A 118 5.80 -15.14 -2.08
C GLY A 118 4.77 -15.67 -1.07
N ILE A 119 4.39 -16.94 -1.16
CA ILE A 119 3.50 -17.65 -0.23
C ILE A 119 4.25 -18.87 0.32
N THR A 120 4.34 -19.02 1.64
CA THR A 120 5.06 -20.10 2.34
C THR A 120 4.20 -20.71 3.44
N GLU A 121 4.72 -21.76 4.10
CA GLU A 121 4.13 -22.33 5.33
C GLU A 121 2.64 -22.66 5.21
N THR A 122 2.25 -23.18 4.04
CA THR A 122 0.85 -23.46 3.76
C THR A 122 0.40 -24.72 4.50
N ALA A 123 -0.68 -24.60 5.27
CA ALA A 123 -1.30 -25.71 5.98
C ALA A 123 -2.83 -25.67 5.80
N PHE A 124 -3.45 -26.85 5.82
CA PHE A 124 -4.89 -27.03 5.75
C PHE A 124 -5.33 -27.93 6.90
N GLU A 125 -6.29 -27.46 7.69
CA GLU A 125 -6.90 -28.20 8.79
C GLU A 125 -8.41 -28.22 8.58
N ARG A 126 -9.05 -29.38 8.70
CA ARG A 126 -10.52 -29.49 8.66
C ARG A 126 -11.03 -30.00 10.00
N ASN A 127 -11.97 -29.28 10.60
CA ASN A 127 -12.66 -29.67 11.82
C ASN A 127 -14.18 -29.67 11.56
N GLY A 128 -14.71 -30.86 11.23
CA GLY A 128 -16.10 -31.03 10.83
C GLY A 128 -16.43 -30.28 9.53
N GLU A 129 -17.33 -29.31 9.63
CA GLU A 129 -17.77 -28.44 8.53
C GLU A 129 -16.84 -27.23 8.31
N HIS A 130 -15.94 -26.95 9.25
CA HIS A 130 -15.00 -25.84 9.13
C HIS A 130 -13.67 -26.29 8.56
N ALA A 131 -13.15 -25.53 7.60
CA ALA A 131 -11.80 -25.67 7.10
C ALA A 131 -11.00 -24.39 7.40
N THR A 132 -9.77 -24.56 7.88
CA THR A 132 -8.82 -23.48 8.13
C THR A 132 -7.64 -23.66 7.19
N ILE A 133 -7.33 -22.61 6.43
CA ILE A 133 -6.12 -22.52 5.63
C ILE A 133 -5.19 -21.53 6.31
N LYS A 134 -3.95 -21.94 6.56
CA LYS A 134 -2.87 -21.07 7.05
C LYS A 134 -1.84 -20.95 5.94
N PHE A 135 -1.26 -19.77 5.78
CA PHE A 135 -0.09 -19.54 4.94
C PHE A 135 0.57 -18.25 5.39
N THR A 136 1.85 -18.10 5.05
CA THR A 136 2.65 -16.91 5.31
C THR A 136 2.87 -16.17 3.99
N GLN A 137 2.64 -14.86 3.99
CA GLN A 137 2.94 -13.98 2.86
C GLN A 137 4.05 -13.01 3.28
N THR A 138 5.10 -12.90 2.46
CA THR A 138 6.12 -11.86 2.69
C THR A 138 5.63 -10.51 2.17
N PHE A 139 5.61 -9.50 3.06
CA PHE A 139 5.28 -8.13 2.72
C PHE A 139 6.54 -7.34 2.30
N GLY A 140 6.42 -6.50 1.28
CA GLY A 140 7.40 -5.45 0.97
C GLY A 140 8.66 -5.85 0.20
N ASN A 141 8.69 -7.05 -0.40
CA ASN A 141 9.77 -7.45 -1.32
C ASN A 141 9.72 -6.72 -2.68
N ASP A 142 8.57 -6.17 -3.06
CA ASP A 142 8.45 -5.37 -4.30
C ASP A 142 8.99 -3.95 -4.04
N PRO A 143 10.03 -3.47 -4.75
CA PRO A 143 10.55 -2.12 -4.58
C PRO A 143 9.49 -1.02 -4.83
N LYS A 144 8.47 -1.30 -5.63
CA LYS A 144 7.35 -0.37 -5.87
C LYS A 144 6.39 -0.30 -4.68
N PHE A 145 6.40 -1.28 -3.77
CA PHE A 145 5.52 -1.26 -2.60
C PHE A 145 5.81 -0.06 -1.70
N VAL A 146 7.09 0.19 -1.38
CA VAL A 146 7.48 1.34 -0.54
C VAL A 146 7.14 2.66 -1.23
N ARG A 147 7.36 2.73 -2.56
CA ARG A 147 6.93 3.90 -3.36
C ARG A 147 5.42 4.11 -3.30
N ALA A 148 4.63 3.04 -3.25
CA ALA A 148 3.18 3.13 -3.13
C ALA A 148 2.74 3.62 -1.76
N LEU A 149 3.41 3.19 -0.69
CA LEU A 149 3.18 3.73 0.65
C LEU A 149 3.49 5.23 0.70
N TYR A 150 4.57 5.68 0.06
CA TYR A 150 4.88 7.11 -0.07
C TYR A 150 3.87 7.87 -0.93
N LYS A 151 3.33 7.25 -1.99
CA LYS A 151 2.24 7.83 -2.77
C LYS A 151 1.00 8.06 -1.89
N VAL A 152 0.61 7.07 -1.08
CA VAL A 152 -0.48 7.21 -0.10
C VAL A 152 -0.16 8.31 0.92
N ALA A 153 1.07 8.39 1.42
CA ALA A 153 1.49 9.39 2.40
C ALA A 153 1.42 10.83 1.85
N ILE A 154 2.01 11.09 0.67
CA ILE A 154 1.99 12.40 0.02
C ILE A 154 0.55 12.81 -0.35
N SER A 155 -0.24 11.88 -0.89
CA SER A 155 -1.64 12.14 -1.20
C SER A 155 -2.47 12.42 0.06
N SER A 156 -2.18 11.76 1.18
CA SER A 156 -2.84 12.04 2.47
C SER A 156 -2.48 13.42 2.99
N LEU A 157 -1.21 13.85 2.84
CA LEU A 157 -0.79 15.22 3.15
C LEU A 157 -1.50 16.25 2.28
N ALA A 158 -1.63 16.00 0.98
CA ALA A 158 -2.35 16.90 0.07
C ALA A 158 -3.84 16.98 0.44
N PHE A 159 -4.45 15.85 0.83
CA PHE A 159 -5.85 15.78 1.24
C PHE A 159 -6.11 16.59 2.51
N HIS A 160 -5.26 16.44 3.54
CA HIS A 160 -5.46 17.08 4.85
C HIS A 160 -4.94 18.51 4.93
N SER A 161 -3.88 18.85 4.19
CA SER A 161 -3.15 20.12 4.34
C SER A 161 -3.07 20.93 3.05
N GLY A 162 -3.68 20.44 1.97
CA GLY A 162 -3.76 21.12 0.69
C GLY A 162 -2.56 20.88 -0.22
N SER A 163 -2.80 21.00 -1.53
CA SER A 163 -1.78 20.79 -2.56
C SER A 163 -0.67 21.82 -2.56
N GLU A 164 -0.92 23.04 -2.06
CA GLU A 164 0.08 24.12 -2.02
C GLU A 164 1.25 23.73 -1.13
N LEU A 165 0.97 23.23 0.08
CA LEU A 165 2.00 22.71 0.97
C LEU A 165 2.78 21.58 0.30
N VAL A 166 2.06 20.60 -0.27
CA VAL A 166 2.70 19.44 -0.89
C VAL A 166 3.55 19.80 -2.10
N CYS A 167 3.29 20.91 -2.79
CA CYS A 167 4.12 21.40 -3.88
C CYS A 167 5.41 22.09 -3.41
N ASN A 168 5.59 22.34 -2.11
CA ASN A 168 6.81 22.93 -1.57
C ASN A 168 8.05 22.09 -1.96
N PRO A 169 9.19 22.71 -2.31
CA PRO A 169 10.43 21.99 -2.63
C PRO A 169 10.93 21.04 -1.54
N LEU A 170 10.54 21.26 -0.28
CA LEU A 170 10.83 20.35 0.85
C LEU A 170 10.43 18.89 0.55
N PHE A 171 9.40 18.66 -0.26
CA PHE A 171 8.91 17.33 -0.59
C PHE A 171 9.42 16.80 -1.95
N ASP A 172 10.30 17.52 -2.66
CA ASP A 172 10.78 17.11 -3.99
C ASP A 172 11.41 15.73 -3.98
N ALA A 173 12.27 15.44 -3.01
CA ALA A 173 12.93 14.13 -2.92
C ALA A 173 11.90 12.98 -2.77
N ALA A 174 10.88 13.17 -1.92
CA ALA A 174 9.81 12.19 -1.74
C ALA A 174 8.94 12.05 -3.01
N ARG A 175 8.63 13.14 -3.70
CA ARG A 175 7.93 13.11 -5.01
C ARG A 175 8.73 12.37 -6.07
N GLN A 176 10.04 12.64 -6.16
CA GLN A 176 10.94 11.96 -7.10
C GLN A 176 11.09 10.47 -6.76
N PHE A 177 11.08 10.10 -5.48
CA PHE A 177 11.02 8.70 -5.06
C PHE A 177 9.73 8.02 -5.53
N VAL A 178 8.58 8.66 -5.36
CA VAL A 178 7.31 8.12 -5.86
C VAL A 178 7.33 8.00 -7.39
N LEU A 179 7.72 9.05 -8.12
CA LEU A 179 7.69 9.07 -9.59
C LEU A 179 8.71 8.12 -10.22
N ASN A 180 9.94 8.14 -9.73
CA ASN A 180 11.10 7.57 -10.42
C ASN A 180 11.83 6.50 -9.59
N GLY A 181 11.54 6.39 -8.29
CA GLY A 181 12.29 5.52 -7.37
C GLY A 181 13.66 6.10 -6.99
N SER A 182 13.87 7.40 -7.22
CA SER A 182 15.12 8.08 -6.87
C SER A 182 15.24 8.31 -5.36
N GLY A 183 16.44 8.11 -4.82
CA GLY A 183 16.71 8.26 -3.39
C GLY A 183 16.46 6.97 -2.60
N ARG A 184 16.68 7.04 -1.28
CA ARG A 184 16.50 5.92 -0.36
C ARG A 184 15.52 6.31 0.73
N PHE A 185 14.33 5.76 0.65
CA PHE A 185 13.27 5.98 1.63
C PHE A 185 12.89 4.68 2.30
N GLU A 186 12.79 4.73 3.63
CA GLU A 186 12.29 3.67 4.49
C GLU A 186 10.88 3.97 5.01
N VAL A 187 10.11 2.94 5.33
CA VAL A 187 8.83 3.03 6.05
C VAL A 187 8.89 2.12 7.27
N LEU A 188 8.39 2.58 8.41
CA LEU A 188 8.14 1.70 9.55
C LEU A 188 6.78 1.03 9.37
N MET A 189 6.73 -0.29 9.54
CA MET A 189 5.51 -1.09 9.51
C MET A 189 5.27 -1.70 10.89
N PHE A 190 4.05 -1.59 11.40
CA PHE A 190 3.62 -2.19 12.67
C PHE A 190 2.45 -3.13 12.43
N THR A 191 2.51 -4.33 13.01
CA THR A 191 1.46 -5.35 12.93
C THR A 191 0.59 -5.32 14.18
N ARG A 192 0.03 -4.16 14.49
CA ARG A 192 -0.81 -3.95 15.67
C ARG A 192 -2.16 -3.36 15.26
N GLY A 193 -3.23 -4.04 15.64
CA GLY A 193 -4.59 -3.52 15.50
C GLY A 193 -5.56 -4.51 14.89
N GLU A 194 -6.80 -4.04 14.71
CA GLU A 194 -7.87 -4.81 14.12
C GLU A 194 -7.67 -4.90 12.59
N PRO A 195 -7.68 -6.11 12.00
CA PRO A 195 -7.29 -6.37 10.60
C PRO A 195 -8.27 -5.83 9.54
N THR A 196 -9.18 -4.95 9.91
CA THR A 196 -10.28 -4.45 9.08
C THR A 196 -10.30 -2.95 8.91
N VAL A 197 -9.50 -2.21 9.69
CA VAL A 197 -9.61 -0.76 9.75
C VAL A 197 -8.64 -0.09 8.78
N HIS A 198 -9.17 0.83 7.97
CA HIS A 198 -8.39 1.86 7.30
C HIS A 198 -8.42 3.13 8.14
N GLU A 199 -7.27 3.75 8.37
CA GLU A 199 -7.17 4.98 9.16
C GLU A 199 -6.15 5.91 8.53
N PHE A 200 -6.52 7.16 8.28
CA PHE A 200 -5.65 8.15 7.67
C PHE A 200 -5.71 9.45 8.48
N PRO A 201 -5.12 9.48 9.69
CA PRO A 201 -5.13 10.67 10.52
C PRO A 201 -4.42 11.84 9.83
N PRO A 202 -4.72 13.09 10.21
CA PRO A 202 -3.97 14.25 9.74
C PRO A 202 -2.46 14.08 10.00
N PRO A 203 -1.59 14.38 9.01
CA PRO A 203 -0.15 14.32 9.20
C PRO A 203 0.36 15.24 10.30
N ARG A 204 1.50 14.88 10.88
CA ARG A 204 2.14 15.68 11.94
C ARG A 204 3.44 16.26 11.43
N SER A 205 3.65 17.54 11.70
CA SER A 205 4.93 18.19 11.54
C SER A 205 5.76 18.11 12.83
N TYR A 206 7.08 18.07 12.68
CA TYR A 206 8.06 18.07 13.76
C TYR A 206 9.10 19.17 13.51
N GLY A 207 9.60 19.79 14.59
CA GLY A 207 10.63 20.83 14.51
C GLY A 207 10.20 22.00 13.65
N ASP A 208 9.08 22.64 14.02
CA ASP A 208 8.54 23.84 13.35
C ASP A 208 8.25 23.68 11.85
N GLY A 209 7.84 22.48 11.43
CA GLY A 209 7.49 22.20 10.03
C GLY A 209 8.63 21.65 9.19
N ALA A 210 9.83 21.46 9.77
CA ALA A 210 11.00 20.95 9.05
C ALA A 210 10.86 19.48 8.62
N CYS A 211 10.16 18.65 9.40
CA CYS A 211 9.94 17.25 9.07
C CYS A 211 8.46 16.89 9.14
N TRP A 212 8.00 16.04 8.22
CA TRP A 212 6.61 15.60 8.16
C TRP A 212 6.53 14.07 8.25
N LEU A 213 5.89 13.59 9.32
CA LEU A 213 5.53 12.19 9.46
C LEU A 213 4.07 11.99 9.09
N VAL A 214 3.83 11.03 8.21
CA VAL A 214 2.49 10.56 7.87
C VAL A 214 2.34 9.14 8.40
N SER A 215 1.43 8.95 9.35
CA SER A 215 1.00 7.62 9.79
C SER A 215 -0.35 7.27 9.18
N PHE A 216 -0.54 6.02 8.81
CA PHE A 216 -1.81 5.52 8.28
C PHE A 216 -1.91 4.00 8.44
N LYS A 217 -3.14 3.49 8.42
CA LYS A 217 -3.46 2.06 8.51
C LYS A 217 -4.16 1.58 7.25
N ILE A 218 -3.72 0.42 6.76
CA ILE A 218 -4.39 -0.31 5.68
C ILE A 218 -4.67 -1.72 6.20
N PHE A 219 -5.95 -2.08 6.34
CA PHE A 219 -6.38 -3.35 6.94
C PHE A 219 -5.70 -3.64 8.29
N GLY A 220 -5.64 -2.63 9.16
CA GLY A 220 -5.04 -2.76 10.50
C GLY A 220 -3.51 -2.79 10.54
N ILE A 221 -2.81 -2.82 9.39
CA ILE A 221 -1.36 -2.68 9.34
C ILE A 221 -1.03 -1.19 9.31
N GLU A 222 -0.29 -0.74 10.32
CA GLU A 222 0.13 0.65 10.43
C GLU A 222 1.46 0.89 9.71
N PHE A 223 1.52 1.98 8.96
CA PHE A 223 2.70 2.46 8.26
C PHE A 223 3.03 3.87 8.72
N VAL A 224 4.31 4.16 8.89
CA VAL A 224 4.82 5.51 9.18
C VAL A 224 5.88 5.87 8.15
N ALA A 225 5.58 6.90 7.37
CA ALA A 225 6.46 7.44 6.34
C ALA A 225 6.97 8.83 6.76
N ASP A 226 8.27 9.07 6.56
CA ASP A 226 8.90 10.37 6.77
C ASP A 226 9.19 11.00 5.41
N LEU A 227 8.56 12.15 5.15
CA LEU A 227 8.66 12.83 3.86
C LEU A 227 9.92 13.68 3.71
N ASP A 228 10.73 13.82 4.78
CA ASP A 228 12.05 14.44 4.73
C ASP A 228 13.05 13.56 3.98
N GLU A 229 13.89 14.15 3.12
CA GLU A 229 14.91 13.43 2.35
C GLU A 229 15.89 12.67 3.24
N ARG A 230 16.20 13.21 4.42
CA ARG A 230 17.14 12.61 5.39
C ARG A 230 16.44 11.67 6.36
N GLN A 231 15.11 11.57 6.33
CA GLN A 231 14.28 10.75 7.21
C GLN A 231 14.64 10.88 8.71
N GLN A 232 14.93 12.10 9.16
CA GLN A 232 15.44 12.33 10.52
C GLN A 232 14.44 11.91 11.61
N ALA A 233 13.15 12.15 11.38
CA ALA A 233 12.11 11.81 12.34
C ALA A 233 11.92 10.29 12.42
N LEU A 234 11.97 9.59 11.28
CA LEU A 234 11.97 8.13 11.24
C LEU A 234 13.19 7.53 11.94
N GLY A 235 14.36 8.15 11.78
CA GLY A 235 15.59 7.77 12.46
C GLY A 235 15.44 7.83 13.99
N LYS A 236 14.96 8.97 14.50
CA LYS A 236 14.69 9.16 15.94
C LYS A 236 13.66 8.16 16.47
N LEU A 237 12.56 7.94 15.74
CA LEU A 237 11.53 6.98 16.11
C LEU A 237 12.09 5.55 16.15
N THR A 238 12.90 5.17 15.17
CA THR A 238 13.58 3.86 15.15
C THR A 238 14.45 3.69 16.38
N SER A 239 15.31 4.68 16.71
CA SER A 239 16.17 4.62 17.89
C SER A 239 15.37 4.46 19.18
N ALA A 240 14.25 5.18 19.31
CA ALA A 240 13.36 5.06 20.47
C ALA A 240 12.75 3.64 20.58
N LEU A 241 12.28 3.07 19.47
CA LEU A 241 11.71 1.72 19.45
C LEU A 241 12.73 0.64 19.82
N VAL A 242 13.98 0.79 19.38
CA VAL A 242 15.10 -0.09 19.76
C VAL A 242 15.39 0.01 21.26
N MET A 243 15.49 1.23 21.80
CA MET A 243 15.74 1.45 23.24
C MET A 243 14.63 0.85 24.12
N GLN A 244 13.39 0.82 23.63
CA GLN A 244 12.24 0.24 24.33
C GLN A 244 12.12 -1.28 24.15
N ALA A 245 13.05 -1.93 23.44
CA ALA A 245 13.00 -3.35 23.08
C ALA A 245 11.67 -3.77 22.42
N ASN A 246 11.00 -2.86 21.72
CA ASN A 246 9.74 -3.14 21.05
C ASN A 246 10.00 -4.06 19.84
N ARG A 247 9.29 -5.20 19.75
CA ARG A 247 9.44 -6.18 18.67
C ARG A 247 8.29 -6.18 17.65
N GLY A 248 7.29 -5.32 17.82
CA GLY A 248 6.09 -5.29 16.98
C GLY A 248 6.20 -4.42 15.73
N TRP A 249 7.40 -4.27 15.17
CA TRP A 249 7.66 -3.41 14.03
C TRP A 249 8.79 -3.94 13.15
N THR A 250 8.82 -3.48 11.90
CA THR A 250 9.94 -3.68 10.97
C THR A 250 10.13 -2.48 10.06
N LYS A 251 11.23 -2.47 9.30
CA LYS A 251 11.53 -1.47 8.28
C LYS A 251 11.34 -2.04 6.89
N LEU A 252 10.75 -1.23 6.02
CA LEU A 252 10.64 -1.48 4.59
C LEU A 252 11.52 -0.47 3.81
N PRO A 253 12.14 -0.84 2.68
CA PRO A 253 12.18 -2.20 2.14
C PRO A 253 12.95 -3.12 3.10
N LEU A 254 12.61 -4.41 3.09
CA LEU A 254 13.38 -5.38 3.84
C LEU A 254 14.81 -5.36 3.28
N ARG A 255 15.79 -5.07 4.12
CA ARG A 255 17.20 -5.17 3.72
C ARG A 255 17.46 -6.66 3.48
N ASN A 256 18.02 -7.01 2.32
CA ASN A 256 18.52 -8.37 2.10
C ASN A 256 19.51 -8.64 3.24
N GLY A 257 19.13 -9.54 4.15
CA GLY A 257 19.99 -10.02 5.22
C GLY A 257 21.12 -10.89 4.68
#